data_AF-A0A7J0F9M6-F1
#
_entry.id   AF-A0A7J0F9M6-F1
#
_cell.length_a   1.000
_cell.length_b   1.000
_cell.length_c   1.000
_cell.angle_alpha   90.00
_cell.angle_beta   90.00
_cell.angle_gamma   90.00
#
_symmetry.space_group_name_H-M   'P 1'
#
loop_
_entity.id
_entity.type
_entity.pdbx_description
1 polymer ?
#
loop_
_entity_poly.entity_id
_entity_poly.type
_entity_poly.pdbx_seq_one_letter_code
_entity_poly.pdbx_strand_id
1 'polypeptide(L)' 'MLLTIFDRPVELPGPVQLPGPVQLLGPVQLPGPVQLLGPVQLLGPVLLPGPVQLLGPV' A
#
# COMPACT_ATOMS: atom_id res chain seq x y z
N MET A 1 2.87 -10.46 -14.87
CA MET A 1 2.34 -9.78 -13.67
C MET A 1 3.44 -8.87 -13.15
N LEU A 2 3.19 -7.57 -13.02
CA LEU A 2 4.17 -6.62 -12.51
C LEU A 2 4.00 -6.51 -10.98
N LEU A 3 5.10 -6.58 -10.24
CA LEU A 3 5.14 -6.33 -8.80
C LEU A 3 5.42 -4.84 -8.58
N THR A 4 4.60 -4.17 -7.76
CA THR A 4 4.85 -2.79 -7.37
C THR A 4 5.73 -2.77 -6.12
N ILE A 5 6.91 -2.17 -6.19
CA ILE A 5 7.85 -2.08 -5.08
C ILE A 5 8.08 -0.61 -4.74
N PHE A 6 7.97 -0.29 -3.46
CA PHE A 6 8.38 1.01 -2.91
C PHE A 6 9.48 0.75 -1.89
N ASP A 7 10.67 1.31 -2.12
CA ASP A 7 11.90 1.09 -1.33
C ASP A 7 12.35 2.31 -0.52
N ARG A 8 11.52 3.36 -0.52
CA ARG A 8 11.75 4.65 0.11
C ARG A 8 10.48 5.10 0.81
N PRO A 9 10.56 6.07 1.74
CA PRO A 9 9.38 6.63 2.37
C PRO A 9 8.36 7.08 1.32
N VAL A 10 7.11 6.66 1.50
CA VAL A 10 6.00 7.01 0.61
C VAL A 10 4.98 7.84 1.36
N GLU A 11 4.63 8.99 0.79
CA GLU A 11 3.50 9.80 1.20
C GLU A 11 2.65 10.08 -0.03
N LEU A 12 1.39 9.62 -0.02
CA LEU A 12 0.44 9.88 -1.10
C LEU A 12 -0.79 10.58 -0.54
N PRO A 13 -0.93 11.90 -0.77
CA PRO A 13 -2.14 12.62 -0.38
C PRO A 13 -3.28 12.24 -1.35
N GLY A 14 -4.30 11.57 -0.81
CA GLY A 14 -5.53 11.24 -1.54
C GLY A 14 -5.77 9.74 -1.74
N PRO A 15 -6.79 9.37 -2.54
CA PRO A 15 -7.14 7.97 -2.78
C PRO A 15 -6.04 7.21 -3.53
N VAL A 16 -5.78 5.97 -3.12
CA VAL A 16 -4.80 5.09 -3.76
C VAL A 16 -5.45 3.78 -4.17
N GLN A 17 -5.20 3.35 -5.41
CA GLN A 17 -5.59 2.04 -5.92
C GLN A 17 -4.37 1.34 -6.51
N LEU A 18 -4.00 0.18 -5.97
CA LEU A 18 -2.89 -0.63 -6.48
C LEU A 18 -3.40 -2.01 -6.93
N PRO A 19 -3.41 -2.28 -8.25
CA PRO A 19 -3.69 -3.61 -8.77
C PRO A 19 -2.44 -4.49 -8.76
N GLY A 20 -2.61 -5.75 -8.37
CA GLY A 20 -1.55 -6.76 -8.34
C GLY A 20 -0.75 -6.77 -7.03
N PRO A 21 0.32 -7.59 -6.97
CA PRO A 21 1.17 -7.66 -5.79
C PRO A 21 1.85 -6.33 -5.46
N VAL A 22 1.94 -6.03 -4.16
CA VAL A 22 2.62 -4.84 -3.64
C VAL A 22 3.63 -5.22 -2.57
N GLN A 23 4.82 -4.64 -2.64
CA GLN A 23 5.84 -4.66 -1.61
C GLN A 23 6.17 -3.23 -1.16
N LEU A 24 5.98 -2.95 0.13
CA LEU A 24 6.36 -1.68 0.75
C LEU A 24 7.54 -1.93 1.70
N LEU A 25 8.71 -1.39 1.35
CA LEU A 25 9.94 -1.44 2.12
C LEU A 25 10.22 -0.02 2.62
N GLY A 26 9.87 0.25 3.87
CA GLY A 26 10.05 1.54 4.53
C GLY A 26 8.74 2.18 5.03
N PRO A 27 8.83 3.39 5.60
CA PRO A 27 7.68 4.10 6.15
C PRO A 27 6.67 4.48 5.07
N VAL A 28 5.38 4.22 5.31
CA VAL A 28 4.30 4.59 4.39
C VAL A 28 3.22 5.38 5.12
N GLN A 29 2.82 6.52 4.55
CA GLN A 29 1.73 7.38 5.02
C GLN A 29 0.70 7.56 3.90
N LEU A 30 -0.52 7.03 4.10
CA LEU A 30 -1.62 7.18 3.13
C LEU A 30 -2.87 7.73 3.86
N PRO A 31 -3.04 9.06 3.93
CA PRO A 31 -4.16 9.66 4.65
C PRO A 31 -5.53 9.52 3.97
N GLY A 32 -5.56 9.17 2.68
CA GLY A 32 -6.80 8.94 1.93
C GLY A 32 -7.27 7.47 1.91
N PRO A 33 -8.40 7.18 1.24
CA PRO A 33 -8.87 5.82 1.01
C PRO A 33 -7.84 4.96 0.26
N VAL A 34 -7.65 3.72 0.68
CA VAL A 34 -6.71 2.79 0.03
C VAL A 34 -7.42 1.51 -0.39
N GLN A 35 -7.22 1.12 -1.66
CA GLN A 35 -7.65 -0.17 -2.21
C GLN A 35 -6.45 -0.94 -2.75
N LEU A 36 -6.25 -2.16 -2.25
CA LEU A 36 -5.20 -3.08 -2.66
C LEU A 36 -5.82 -4.37 -3.18
N LEU A 37 -5.51 -4.73 -4.43
CA LEU A 37 -6.04 -5.94 -5.08
C LEU A 37 -4.90 -6.93 -5.36
N GLY A 38 -4.69 -7.89 -4.47
CA GLY A 38 -3.65 -8.90 -4.57
C GLY A 38 -2.79 -9.05 -3.31
N PRO A 39 -1.72 -9.85 -3.37
CA PRO A 39 -0.79 -10.05 -2.25
C PRO A 39 -0.11 -8.76 -1.81
N VAL A 40 -0.03 -8.51 -0.51
CA VAL A 40 0.61 -7.31 0.05
C VAL A 40 1.65 -7.69 1.09
N GLN A 41 2.89 -7.24 0.89
CA GLN A 41 3.97 -7.38 1.86
C GLN A 41 4.41 -6.00 2.36
N LEU A 42 4.45 -5.84 3.68
CA LEU A 42 4.80 -4.59 4.37
C LEU A 42 6.00 -4.83 5.28
N LEU A 43 7.10 -4.13 5.02
CA LEU A 43 8.32 -4.13 5.82
C LEU A 43 8.64 -2.69 6.22
N GLY A 44 8.07 -2.26 7.34
CA GLY A 44 8.23 -0.91 7.86
C GLY A 44 6.95 -0.40 8.55
N PRO A 45 7.01 0.78 9.19
CA PRO A 45 5.83 1.39 9.79
C PRO A 45 4.86 1.88 8.70
N VAL A 46 3.58 1.56 8.86
CA VAL A 46 2.51 1.97 7.94
C VAL A 46 1.43 2.71 8.71
N LEU A 47 1.09 3.92 8.27
CA LEU A 47 -0.03 4.71 8.80
C LEU A 47 -1.08 4.92 7.73
N LEU A 48 -2.29 4.48 8.06
CA LEU A 48 -3.48 4.46 7.20
C LEU A 48 -4.68 5.01 7.98
N PRO A 49 -4.77 6.33 8.22
CA PRO A 49 -5.90 6.90 8.96
C PRO A 49 -7.20 6.92 8.14
N GLY A 50 -7.11 6.79 6.81
CA GLY A 50 -8.26 6.62 5.91
C GLY A 50 -8.77 5.17 5.85
N PRO A 51 -9.93 4.93 5.21
CA PRO A 51 -10.47 3.59 5.04
C PRO A 51 -9.57 2.72 4.14
N VAL A 52 -9.39 1.46 4.53
CA VAL A 52 -8.55 0.49 3.82
C VAL A 52 -9.40 -0.70 3.38
N GLN A 53 -9.29 -1.06 2.11
CA GLN A 53 -9.84 -2.29 1.55
C GLN A 53 -8.72 -3.14 0.95
N LEU A 54 -8.67 -4.40 1.38
CA LEU A 54 -7.69 -5.37 0.92
C LEU A 54 -8.44 -6.59 0.38
N LEU A 55 -8.28 -6.84 -0.91
CA LEU A 55 -8.86 -7.99 -1.60
C LEU A 55 -7.72 -8.85 -2.11
N GLY A 56 -7.37 -9.86 -1.33
CA GLY A 56 -6.24 -10.73 -1.60
C GLY A 56 -5.62 -11.28 -0.33
N PRO A 57 -4.66 -12.22 -0.45
CA PRO A 57 -3.88 -12.68 0.69
C PRO A 57 -2.97 -11.56 1.21
N VAL A 58 -2.63 -11.63 2.49
CA VAL A 58 -1.65 -10.75 3.16
C VAL A 58 -0.47 -11.60 3.57
#